data_AF-A0A7X6XYR6-F1
#
_entry.id   AF-A0A7X6XYR6-F1
#
_cell.length_a   1.000
_cell.length_b   1.000
_cell.length_c   1.000
_cell.angle_alpha   90.00
_cell.angle_beta   90.00
_cell.angle_gamma   90.00
#
_symmetry.space_group_name_H-M   'P 1'
#
loop_
_entity.id
_entity.type
_entity.pdbx_description
1 polymer ?
#
loop_
_entity_poly.entity_id
_entity_poly.type
_entity_poly.pdbx_seq_one_letter_code
_entity_poly.pdbx_strand_id
1 'polypeptide(L)'
;MGKETYVMAIDIGTQSVRALVFNCIGDEIANERILNKPYYSLEPGWAEVPADDFWQNVCTVTNRISKKLGKDISKIKACSITTNRDNIIP
;
A
#
# COMPACT_ATOMS: atom_id res chain seq x y z
N MET A 1 -3.09 29.09 12.19
CA MET A 1 -3.43 27.94 11.32
C MET A 1 -2.41 26.84 11.57
N GLY A 2 -2.86 25.63 11.90
CA GLY A 2 -1.96 24.50 12.17
C GLY A 2 -1.17 24.10 10.93
N LYS A 3 0.02 23.54 11.12
CA LYS A 3 0.83 23.00 10.03
C LYS A 3 0.05 21.88 9.35
N GLU A 4 -0.12 21.94 8.03
CA GLU A 4 -0.82 20.89 7.28
C GLU A 4 -0.07 19.56 7.42
N THR A 5 -0.79 18.52 7.85
CA THR A 5 -0.26 17.19 8.10
C THR A 5 -1.06 16.14 7.35
N TYR A 6 -0.37 15.08 6.93
CA TYR A 6 -0.97 13.99 6.19
C TYR A 6 -0.84 12.67 6.96
N VAL A 7 -1.71 11.72 6.61
CA VAL A 7 -1.63 10.32 7.03
C VAL A 7 -1.59 9.44 5.79
N MET A 8 -0.79 8.38 5.82
CA MET A 8 -0.73 7.39 4.75
C MET A 8 -1.43 6.10 5.17
N ALA A 9 -2.24 5.53 4.30
CA ALA A 9 -2.81 4.20 4.46
C ALA A 9 -2.25 3.27 3.39
N ILE A 10 -1.71 2.13 3.80
CA ILE A 10 -1.28 1.05 2.91
C ILE A 10 -2.34 -0.05 2.96
N ASP A 11 -2.90 -0.41 1.81
CA ASP A 11 -3.90 -1.46 1.65
C ASP A 11 -3.34 -2.60 0.80
N ILE A 12 -3.06 -3.73 1.44
CA ILE A 12 -2.52 -4.95 0.81
C ILE A 12 -3.70 -5.87 0.51
N GLY A 13 -4.35 -5.65 -0.64
CA GLY A 13 -5.47 -6.47 -1.08
C GLY A 13 -5.05 -7.71 -1.88
N THR A 14 -6.00 -8.61 -2.10
CA THR A 14 -5.87 -9.81 -2.95
C THR A 14 -5.41 -9.46 -4.37
N GLN A 15 -6.00 -8.45 -5.00
CA GLN A 15 -5.75 -8.12 -6.40
C GLN A 15 -4.77 -6.96 -6.60
N SER A 16 -4.46 -6.21 -5.55
CA SER A 16 -3.59 -5.04 -5.66
C SER A 16 -3.05 -4.61 -4.31
N VAL A 17 -1.86 -4.03 -4.32
CA VAL A 17 -1.35 -3.21 -3.21
C VAL A 17 -1.55 -1.73 -3.54
N ARG A 18 -1.98 -0.94 -2.54
CA ARG A 18 -2.23 0.50 -2.67
C ARG A 18 -1.55 1.27 -1.56
N ALA A 19 -1.14 2.49 -1.87
CA ALA A 19 -0.79 3.51 -0.88
C ALA A 19 -1.62 4.76 -1.15
N LEU A 20 -2.29 5.26 -0.12
CA LEU A 20 -3.20 6.40 -0.16
C LEU A 20 -2.73 7.42 0.87
N VAL A 21 -2.77 8.70 0.55
CA VAL A 21 -2.37 9.80 1.44
C VAL A 21 -3.53 10.76 1.59
N PHE A 22 -3.89 11.07 2.84
CA PHE A 22 -5.02 11.94 3.17
C PHE A 22 -4.58 13.12 4.05
N ASN A 23 -5.29 14.24 3.96
CA ASN A 23 -5.18 15.34 4.93
C ASN A 23 -6.05 15.07 6.18
N CYS A 24 -5.99 15.98 7.16
CA CYS A 24 -6.71 15.84 8.43
C CYS A 24 -8.25 15.95 8.33
N ILE A 25 -8.78 16.38 7.18
CA ILE A 25 -10.23 16.48 6.94
C ILE A 25 -10.73 15.36 6.01
N GLY A 26 -9.84 14.46 5.58
CA GLY A 26 -10.17 13.27 4.78
C GLY A 26 -10.03 13.45 3.27
N ASP A 27 -9.51 14.57 2.77
CA ASP A 27 -9.27 14.71 1.32
C ASP A 27 -8.06 13.88 0.90
N GLU A 28 -8.19 13.20 -0.24
CA GLU A 28 -7.11 12.44 -0.84
C GLU A 28 -6.10 13.39 -1.51
N ILE A 29 -4.85 13.34 -1.04
CA ILE A 29 -3.73 14.14 -1.53
C ILE A 29 -2.93 13.40 -2.60
N ALA A 30 -2.78 12.08 -2.45
CA ALA A 30 -2.10 11.24 -3.43
C ALA A 30 -2.51 9.78 -3.28
N ASN A 31 -2.52 9.06 -4.39
CA ASN A 31 -2.65 7.60 -4.41
C ASN A 31 -1.67 6.97 -5.41
N GLU A 32 -1.32 5.72 -5.13
CA GLU A 32 -0.60 4.80 -6.00
C GLU A 32 -1.15 3.38 -5.83
N ARG A 33 -1.13 2.62 -6.93
CA ARG A 33 -1.62 1.25 -6.96
C ARG A 33 -0.78 0.40 -7.89
N ILE A 34 -0.57 -0.85 -7.50
CA ILE A 34 -0.01 -1.89 -8.36
C ILE A 34 -0.90 -3.12 -8.32
N LEU A 35 -1.18 -3.71 -9.49
CA LEU A 35 -1.89 -4.97 -9.57
C LEU A 35 -0.96 -6.10 -9.14
N ASN A 36 -1.48 -7.01 -8.33
CA ASN A 36 -0.75 -8.23 -7.99
C ASN A 36 -0.75 -9.16 -9.21
N LYS A 37 0.28 -10.00 -9.29
CA LYS A 37 0.23 -11.13 -10.22
C LYS A 37 -0.90 -12.08 -9.80
N PRO A 38 -1.50 -12.83 -10.74
CA PRO A 38 -2.43 -13.90 -10.40
C PRO A 38 -1.79 -14.90 -9.43
N TYR A 39 -2.63 -15.51 -8.59
CA TYR A 39 -2.22 -16.66 -7.79
C TYR A 39 -1.65 -17.76 -8.67
N TYR A 40 -0.70 -18.52 -8.12
CA TYR A 40 -0.30 -19.79 -8.69
C TYR A 40 -0.88 -20.94 -7.86
N SER A 41 -1.00 -22.09 -8.49
CA SER A 41 -1.53 -23.31 -7.88
C SER A 41 -0.61 -24.46 -8.24
N LEU A 42 -0.05 -25.13 -7.23
CA LEU A 42 0.67 -26.39 -7.43
C LEU A 42 -0.30 -27.57 -7.53
N GLU A 43 -1.47 -27.47 -6.87
CA GLU A 43 -2.54 -28.47 -6.86
C GLU A 43 -3.93 -27.80 -7.05
N PRO A 44 -4.95 -28.53 -7.53
CA PRO A 44 -6.32 -28.01 -7.64
C PRO A 44 -6.87 -27.51 -6.29
N GLY A 45 -7.40 -26.29 -6.30
CA GLY A 45 -7.96 -25.65 -5.10
C GLY A 45 -6.96 -24.86 -4.26
N TRP A 46 -5.67 -24.91 -4.59
CA TRP A 46 -4.66 -24.06 -3.94
C TRP A 46 -4.61 -22.68 -4.58
N ALA A 47 -4.30 -21.67 -3.77
CA ALA A 47 -4.09 -20.30 -4.23
C ALA A 47 -2.96 -19.69 -3.43
N GLU A 48 -1.78 -19.59 -4.04
CA GLU A 48 -0.57 -19.11 -3.40
C GLU A 48 0.01 -17.88 -4.13
N VAL A 49 0.75 -17.06 -3.38
CA VAL A 49 1.50 -15.89 -3.89
C VAL A 49 2.89 -15.93 -3.27
N PRO A 50 3.96 -15.61 -4.00
CA PRO A 50 5.27 -15.45 -3.40
C PRO A 50 5.23 -14.32 -2.36
N ALA A 51 5.63 -14.57 -1.11
CA ALA A 51 5.53 -13.59 -0.03
C ALA A 51 6.25 -12.26 -0.37
N ASP A 52 7.39 -12.36 -1.05
CA ASP A 52 8.18 -11.20 -1.50
C ASP A 52 7.41 -10.29 -2.46
N ASP A 53 6.47 -10.81 -3.26
CA ASP A 53 5.71 -9.99 -4.20
C ASP A 53 4.89 -8.92 -3.46
N PHE A 54 4.34 -9.22 -2.27
CA PHE A 54 3.64 -8.21 -1.46
C PHE A 54 4.58 -7.13 -0.97
N TRP A 55 5.76 -7.51 -0.45
CA TRP A 55 6.75 -6.55 0.05
C TRP A 55 7.28 -5.64 -1.06
N GLN A 56 7.64 -6.21 -2.21
CA GLN A 56 8.12 -5.45 -3.37
C GLN A 56 7.05 -4.49 -3.87
N ASN A 57 5.79 -4.90 -3.86
CA ASN A 57 4.67 -4.05 -4.25
C ASN A 57 4.46 -2.89 -3.27
N VAL A 58 4.53 -3.13 -1.95
CA VAL A 58 4.49 -2.08 -0.90
C VAL A 58 5.62 -1.07 -1.10
N CYS A 59 6.86 -1.54 -1.27
CA CYS A 59 8.01 -0.69 -1.57
C CYS A 59 7.80 0.13 -2.85
N THR A 60 7.22 -0.47 -3.89
CA THR A 60 6.97 0.20 -5.15
C THR A 60 5.97 1.34 -5.00
N VAL A 61 4.80 1.08 -4.39
CA VAL A 61 3.76 2.11 -4.25
C VAL A 61 4.21 3.24 -3.31
N THR A 62 4.89 2.92 -2.21
CA THR A 62 5.39 3.94 -1.26
C THR A 62 6.50 4.80 -1.87
N ASN A 63 7.42 4.21 -2.65
CA ASN A 63 8.42 4.98 -3.38
C ASN A 63 7.79 5.89 -4.45
N ARG A 64 6.75 5.44 -5.14
CA ARG A 64 6.01 6.27 -6.10
C ARG A 64 5.29 7.43 -5.40
N ILE A 65 4.65 7.19 -4.25
CA ILE A 65 4.09 8.25 -3.40
C ILE A 65 5.16 9.25 -2.99
N SER A 66 6.32 8.77 -2.51
CA SER A 66 7.42 9.65 -2.11
C SER A 66 7.93 10.52 -3.26
N LYS A 67 8.05 9.97 -4.47
CA LYS A 67 8.43 10.73 -5.66
C LYS A 67 7.36 11.76 -6.04
N LYS A 68 6.08 11.39 -5.97
CA LYS A 68 4.93 12.26 -6.30
C LYS A 68 4.80 13.43 -5.31
N LEU A 69 4.98 13.20 -4.01
CA LEU A 69 4.91 14.25 -2.98
C LEU A 69 6.17 15.12 -2.88
N GLY A 70 7.34 14.59 -3.29
CA GLY A 70 8.59 15.34 -3.19
C GLY A 70 8.87 15.78 -1.74
N LYS A 71 8.99 17.10 -1.51
CA LYS A 71 9.25 17.67 -0.17
C LYS A 71 8.10 17.44 0.82
N ASP A 72 6.88 17.28 0.30
CA ASP A 72 5.68 17.11 1.10
C ASP A 72 5.56 15.72 1.74
N ILE A 73 6.45 14.77 1.38
CA ILE A 73 6.57 13.51 2.12
C ILE A 73 6.81 13.73 3.62
N SER A 74 7.53 14.81 3.97
CA SER A 74 7.80 15.20 5.36
C SER A 74 6.55 15.62 6.14
N LYS A 75 5.42 15.87 5.46
CA LYS A 75 4.12 16.16 6.07
C LYS A 75 3.38 14.90 6.51
N ILE A 76 3.74 13.71 6.01
CA ILE A 76 3.16 12.44 6.49
C ILE A 76 3.61 12.20 7.93
N LYS A 77 2.66 12.12 8.88
CA LYS A 77 2.95 11.96 10.32
C LYS A 77 2.63 10.57 10.87
N ALA A 78 1.83 9.80 10.14
CA ALA A 78 1.50 8.44 10.50
C ALA A 78 1.31 7.59 9.25
N CYS A 79 1.54 6.29 9.41
CA CYS A 79 1.20 5.28 8.42
C CYS A 79 0.33 4.23 9.09
N SER A 80 -0.79 3.88 8.47
CA SER A 80 -1.58 2.70 8.82
C SER A 80 -1.42 1.62 7.76
N ILE A 81 -1.60 0.38 8.17
CA ILE A 81 -1.52 -0.78 7.29
C ILE A 81 -2.79 -1.60 7.50
N THR A 82 -3.45 -1.96 6.41
CA THR A 82 -4.52 -2.96 6.35
C THR A 82 -4.15 -4.01 5.31
N THR A 83 -4.49 -5.27 5.58
CA THR A 83 -4.15 -6.38 4.71
C THR A 83 -5.37 -7.25 4.44
N ASN A 84 -5.31 -8.03 3.36
CA ASN A 84 -6.13 -9.20 3.24
C ASN A 84 -5.87 -10.13 4.44
N ARG A 85 -6.93 -10.81 4.88
CA ARG A 85 -6.88 -11.72 6.02
C ARG A 85 -6.57 -13.12 5.53
N ASP A 86 -6.21 -14.00 6.46
CA ASP A 86 -6.09 -15.45 6.26
C ASP A 86 -4.93 -15.92 5.35
N ASN A 87 -4.17 -15.01 4.74
CA ASN A 87 -2.85 -15.38 4.19
C ASN A 87 -1.85 -15.60 5.33
N ILE A 88 -1.06 -16.66 5.20
CA ILE A 88 -0.03 -17.03 6.17
C ILE A 88 1.31 -16.98 5.46
N ILE A 89 2.27 -16.28 6.06
CA ILE A 89 3.68 -16.29 5.64
C ILE A 89 4.43 -17.05 6.74
N PRO A 90 5.19 -18.11 6.40
CA PRO A 90 5.95 -18.90 7.37
C PRO A 90 7.15 -18.14 7.95
#